data_AF-A0A9Q0VAJ6-F1
#
_entry.id   AF-A0A9Q0VAJ6-F1
#
_cell.length_a   1.000
_cell.length_b   1.000
_cell.length_c   1.000
_cell.angle_alpha   90.00
_cell.angle_beta   90.00
_cell.angle_gamma   90.00
#
_symmetry.space_group_name_H-M   'P 1'
#
loop_
_entity.id
_entity.type
_entity.pdbx_description
1 polymer ?
#
loop_
_entity_poly.entity_id
_entity_poly.type
_entity_poly.pdbx_seq_one_letter_code
_entity_poly.pdbx_strand_id
1 'polypeptide(L)'
;MIEMNYYRARMHGWPNTYVFTKAMGEMLLVHHSRDTVPLVILRPTMVTSTYQEPFPGWIEGVRTIDGVAVSYAKGKLKAFPCNPKLTVDVIPADMVINALIMAMVEYANRSTPSEIIYHVGSSLRNPFKFSNFQELIHRYFVQNPLIDKDGKPIKVGKLTAFSSMASFRIYMAIRYSLALKAFHLAINTVLFQKSYKDKYIALETKLKRGMRLAELYEPYVFFKGIFDDANSEKLQIAATKTCREAHAFNIDPTSINWEAYMMDAHFPGLVKHVLK
;
A
#
# COMPACT_ATOMS: atom_id res chain seq x y z
N MET A 1 22.69 12.21 6.73
CA MET A 1 22.00 11.28 7.66
C MET A 1 21.01 10.35 6.94
N ILE A 2 20.04 10.87 6.17
CA ILE A 2 19.04 10.02 5.46
C ILE A 2 19.68 9.06 4.44
N GLU A 3 20.64 9.52 3.64
CA GLU A 3 21.31 8.67 2.62
C GLU A 3 22.18 7.57 3.23
N MET A 4 22.86 7.87 4.33
CA MET A 4 23.68 6.90 5.06
C MET A 4 22.82 5.76 5.66
N ASN A 5 21.63 6.08 6.17
CA ASN A 5 20.70 5.07 6.67
C ASN A 5 20.15 4.20 5.52
N TYR A 6 19.85 4.81 4.38
CA TYR A 6 19.42 4.09 3.18
C TYR A 6 20.50 3.13 2.65
N TYR A 7 21.74 3.60 2.59
CA TYR A 7 22.88 2.78 2.19
C TYR A 7 23.09 1.59 3.12
N ARG A 8 23.03 1.80 4.45
CA ARG A 8 23.15 0.73 5.44
C ARG A 8 22.08 -0.36 5.28
N ALA A 9 20.82 0.02 5.08
CA ALA A 9 19.76 -0.97 4.86
C ALA A 9 20.06 -1.85 3.63
N ARG A 10 20.48 -1.24 2.51
CA ARG A 10 20.82 -1.96 1.28
C ARG A 10 22.06 -2.86 1.43
N MET A 11 23.08 -2.42 2.18
CA MET A 11 24.25 -3.25 2.50
C MET A 11 23.86 -4.55 3.21
N HIS A 12 22.78 -4.54 4.00
CA HIS A 12 22.24 -5.71 4.67
C HIS A 12 21.10 -6.41 3.89
N GLY A 13 20.93 -6.09 2.59
CA GLY A 13 19.93 -6.75 1.73
C GLY A 13 18.51 -6.20 1.84
N TRP A 14 18.28 -5.11 2.57
CA TRP A 14 16.95 -4.55 2.80
C TRP A 14 16.68 -3.33 1.90
N PRO A 15 15.49 -3.21 1.29
CA PRO A 15 15.19 -2.13 0.33
C PRO A 15 15.15 -0.73 0.95
N ASN A 16 14.82 -0.62 2.24
CA ASN A 16 14.87 0.63 2.98
C ASN A 16 15.03 0.41 4.49
N THR A 17 15.21 1.52 5.20
CA THR A 17 15.41 1.54 6.65
C THR A 17 14.22 1.02 7.43
N TYR A 18 12.99 1.16 6.92
CA TYR A 18 11.78 0.73 7.63
C TYR A 18 11.72 -0.79 7.75
N VAL A 19 11.88 -1.51 6.63
CA VAL A 19 11.85 -2.99 6.69
C VAL A 19 13.10 -3.53 7.38
N PHE A 20 14.24 -2.85 7.26
CA PHE A 20 15.46 -3.22 7.99
C PHE A 20 15.26 -3.16 9.51
N THR A 21 14.69 -2.07 10.02
CA THR A 21 14.47 -1.92 11.47
C THR A 21 13.39 -2.86 11.99
N LYS A 22 12.35 -3.15 11.19
CA LYS A 22 11.35 -4.18 11.54
C LYS A 22 11.98 -5.55 11.67
N ALA A 23 12.81 -5.96 10.70
CA ALA A 23 13.53 -7.23 10.75
C ALA A 23 14.47 -7.32 11.96
N MET A 24 15.25 -6.27 12.23
CA MET A 24 16.11 -6.21 13.41
C MET A 24 15.31 -6.33 14.72
N GLY A 25 14.16 -5.66 14.81
CA GLY A 25 13.29 -5.73 15.98
C GLY A 25 12.77 -7.14 16.23
N GLU A 26 12.33 -7.83 15.18
CA GLU A 26 11.92 -9.23 15.30
C GLU A 26 13.07 -10.14 15.74
N MET A 27 14.28 -9.96 15.18
CA MET A 27 15.46 -10.71 15.59
C MET A 27 15.81 -10.48 17.07
N LEU A 28 15.72 -9.24 17.54
CA LEU A 28 16.00 -8.88 18.93
C LEU A 28 15.01 -9.55 19.89
N LEU A 29 13.71 -9.50 19.55
CA LEU A 29 12.64 -10.13 20.34
C LEU A 29 12.81 -11.65 20.38
N VAL A 30 13.07 -12.30 19.24
CA VAL A 30 13.31 -13.74 19.21
C VAL A 30 14.55 -14.12 20.02
N HIS A 31 15.61 -13.31 20.01
CA HIS A 31 16.84 -13.61 20.75
C HIS A 31 16.71 -13.43 22.27
N HIS A 32 16.00 -12.41 22.74
CA HIS A 32 15.96 -12.07 24.18
C HIS A 32 14.67 -12.50 24.89
N SER A 33 13.55 -12.58 24.16
CA SER A 33 12.22 -12.70 24.76
C SER A 33 11.61 -14.09 24.62
N ARG A 34 12.12 -14.93 23.70
CA ARG A 34 11.50 -16.22 23.37
C ARG A 34 11.31 -17.14 24.57
N ASP A 35 12.26 -17.15 25.51
CA ASP A 35 12.25 -18.05 26.67
C ASP A 35 11.90 -17.32 27.98
N THR A 36 11.64 -16.02 27.93
CA THR A 36 11.42 -15.19 29.13
C THR A 36 10.01 -14.62 29.20
N VAL A 37 9.36 -14.37 28.06
CA VAL A 37 7.98 -13.86 28.01
C VAL A 37 7.21 -14.48 26.85
N PRO A 38 5.87 -14.60 26.96
CA PRO A 38 5.00 -14.91 25.83
C PRO A 38 5.29 -14.03 24.60
N LEU A 39 5.65 -14.65 23.48
CA LEU A 39 6.00 -13.95 22.24
C LEU A 39 5.22 -14.49 21.04
N VAL A 40 4.53 -13.56 20.37
CA VAL A 40 3.89 -13.74 19.05
C VAL A 40 4.26 -12.56 18.17
N ILE A 41 4.58 -12.83 16.90
CA ILE A 41 4.93 -11.85 15.88
C ILE A 41 3.90 -11.94 14.75
N LEU A 42 3.12 -10.88 14.59
CA LEU A 42 2.19 -10.74 13.48
C LEU A 42 2.85 -9.93 12.34
N ARG A 43 2.83 -10.47 11.13
CA ARG A 43 3.35 -9.82 9.92
C ARG A 43 2.19 -9.52 8.95
N PRO A 44 1.47 -8.42 9.15
CA PRO A 44 0.44 -8.03 8.20
C PRO A 44 1.07 -7.49 6.91
N THR A 45 0.40 -7.75 5.79
CA THR A 45 0.70 -7.12 4.51
C THR A 45 0.16 -5.68 4.46
N MET A 46 0.01 -5.08 3.27
CA MET A 46 -0.58 -3.74 3.16
C MET A 46 -2.01 -3.70 3.71
N VAL A 47 -2.16 -3.03 4.86
CA VAL A 47 -3.45 -2.90 5.53
C VAL A 47 -4.31 -1.84 4.85
N THR A 48 -5.54 -2.23 4.49
CA THR A 48 -6.57 -1.37 3.89
C THR A 48 -7.65 -1.04 4.93
N SER A 49 -8.80 -0.50 4.50
CA SER A 49 -9.92 -0.24 5.41
C SER A 49 -10.44 -1.54 6.07
N THR A 50 -11.39 -1.41 6.97
CA THR A 50 -12.10 -2.55 7.56
C THR A 50 -13.05 -3.19 6.56
N TYR A 51 -13.17 -4.51 6.63
CA TYR A 51 -14.10 -5.30 5.83
C TYR A 51 -15.50 -5.31 6.46
N GLN A 52 -15.58 -5.56 7.77
CA GLN A 52 -16.82 -5.71 8.54
C GLN A 52 -16.81 -4.83 9.80
N GLU A 53 -15.80 -4.92 10.66
CA GLU A 53 -15.81 -4.29 11.99
C GLU A 53 -14.85 -3.10 12.10
N PRO A 54 -15.18 -2.01 12.83
CA PRO A 54 -16.45 -1.76 13.52
C PRO A 54 -17.62 -1.42 12.57
N PHE A 55 -17.31 -1.08 11.32
CA PHE A 55 -18.22 -1.01 10.18
C PHE A 55 -17.38 -1.07 8.90
N PRO A 56 -17.94 -1.47 7.75
CA PRO A 56 -17.19 -1.54 6.50
C PRO A 56 -16.64 -0.18 6.05
N GLY A 57 -15.39 -0.15 5.60
CA GLY A 57 -14.76 1.04 5.03
C GLY A 57 -14.18 2.02 6.04
N TRP A 58 -14.14 1.69 7.34
CA TRP A 58 -13.42 2.51 8.30
C TRP A 58 -11.91 2.49 7.99
N ILE A 59 -11.30 3.67 7.95
CA ILE A 59 -9.87 3.83 7.70
C ILE A 59 -9.36 5.11 8.35
N GLU A 60 -8.15 5.03 8.88
CA GLU A 60 -7.43 6.18 9.44
C GLU A 60 -6.22 6.54 8.57
N GLY A 61 -6.30 7.72 7.96
CA GLY A 61 -5.23 8.29 7.15
C GLY A 61 -5.06 7.64 5.77
N VAL A 62 -4.03 8.08 5.06
CA VAL A 62 -3.63 7.54 3.75
C VAL A 62 -2.45 6.60 3.95
N ARG A 63 -2.61 5.32 3.64
CA ARG A 63 -1.52 4.34 3.62
C ARG A 63 -1.19 3.94 2.18
N THR A 64 -0.15 3.14 2.01
CA THR A 64 0.51 2.77 0.74
C THR A 64 -0.39 2.81 -0.50
N ILE A 65 -1.36 1.88 -0.62
CA ILE A 65 -2.22 1.75 -1.81
C ILE A 65 -3.28 2.87 -1.89
N ASP A 66 -3.74 3.36 -0.74
CA ASP A 66 -4.64 4.50 -0.62
C ASP A 66 -4.04 5.75 -1.24
N GLY A 67 -2.72 5.96 -1.09
CA GLY A 67 -2.01 7.09 -1.68
C GLY A 67 -2.09 7.09 -3.21
N VAL A 68 -2.10 5.90 -3.81
CA VAL A 68 -2.29 5.72 -5.26
C VAL A 68 -3.73 6.07 -5.63
N ALA A 69 -4.73 5.50 -4.92
CA ALA A 69 -6.14 5.79 -5.15
C ALA A 69 -6.48 7.28 -4.98
N VAL A 70 -6.02 7.91 -3.90
CA VAL A 70 -6.23 9.34 -3.62
C VAL A 70 -5.56 10.22 -4.67
N SER A 71 -4.34 9.91 -5.08
CA SER A 71 -3.64 10.68 -6.12
C SER A 71 -4.33 10.54 -7.48
N TYR A 72 -4.87 9.35 -7.77
CA TYR A 72 -5.66 9.08 -8.95
C TYR A 72 -6.99 9.86 -8.92
N ALA A 73 -7.76 9.75 -7.85
CA ALA A 73 -9.04 10.44 -7.65
C ALA A 73 -8.93 11.96 -7.75
N LYS A 74 -7.81 12.53 -7.28
CA LYS A 74 -7.50 13.97 -7.41
C LYS A 74 -7.01 14.37 -8.82
N GLY A 75 -7.00 13.46 -9.79
CA GLY A 75 -6.51 13.70 -11.15
C GLY A 75 -5.00 13.96 -11.25
N LYS A 76 -4.23 13.65 -10.19
CA LYS A 76 -2.79 13.94 -10.10
C LYS A 76 -1.93 12.79 -10.60
N LEU A 77 -2.44 11.55 -10.58
CA LEU A 77 -1.73 10.36 -11.03
C LEU A 77 -2.22 9.91 -12.42
N LYS A 78 -1.35 10.03 -13.43
CA LYS A 78 -1.63 9.62 -14.82
C LYS A 78 -0.83 8.40 -15.26
N ALA A 79 0.34 8.20 -14.66
CA ALA A 79 1.27 7.13 -14.95
C ALA A 79 1.81 6.55 -13.64
N PHE A 80 1.97 5.23 -13.58
CA PHE A 80 2.46 4.53 -12.40
C PHE A 80 3.41 3.37 -12.79
N PRO A 81 4.60 3.27 -12.16
CA PRO A 81 5.52 2.18 -12.43
C PRO A 81 5.10 0.93 -11.66
N CYS A 82 4.14 0.19 -12.16
CA CYS A 82 3.76 -1.11 -11.62
C CYS A 82 3.41 -2.05 -12.76
N ASN A 83 3.81 -3.31 -12.64
CA ASN A 83 3.41 -4.34 -13.58
C ASN A 83 1.98 -4.79 -13.26
N PRO A 84 0.98 -4.57 -14.16
CA PRO A 84 -0.43 -4.87 -13.89
C PRO A 84 -0.72 -6.33 -13.55
N LYS A 85 0.18 -7.25 -13.94
CA LYS A 85 0.02 -8.69 -13.71
C LYS A 85 0.44 -9.13 -12.31
N LEU A 86 1.12 -8.28 -11.54
CA LEU A 86 1.60 -8.62 -10.21
C LEU A 86 0.48 -8.52 -9.16
N THR A 87 0.59 -9.37 -8.16
CA THR A 87 -0.28 -9.38 -6.98
C THR A 87 0.09 -8.22 -6.07
N VAL A 88 -0.92 -7.46 -5.67
CA VAL A 88 -0.86 -6.43 -4.64
C VAL A 88 -1.33 -7.10 -3.37
N ASP A 89 -0.41 -7.49 -2.51
CA ASP A 89 -0.76 -8.16 -1.26
C ASP A 89 -1.36 -7.15 -0.29
N VAL A 90 -2.68 -7.26 -0.08
CA VAL A 90 -3.47 -6.37 0.79
C VAL A 90 -4.34 -7.19 1.72
N ILE A 91 -4.64 -6.64 2.89
CA ILE A 91 -5.56 -7.25 3.85
C ILE A 91 -6.40 -6.17 4.55
N PRO A 92 -7.68 -6.42 4.85
CA PRO A 92 -8.49 -5.52 5.67
C PRO A 92 -7.96 -5.36 7.10
N ALA A 93 -8.17 -4.18 7.70
CA ALA A 93 -7.64 -3.86 9.02
C ALA A 93 -8.21 -4.74 10.14
N ASP A 94 -9.51 -5.01 10.10
CA ASP A 94 -10.21 -5.87 11.06
C ASP A 94 -9.71 -7.31 11.02
N MET A 95 -9.41 -7.87 9.84
CA MET A 95 -8.78 -9.21 9.76
C MET A 95 -7.40 -9.25 10.44
N VAL A 96 -6.63 -8.15 10.41
CA VAL A 96 -5.35 -8.08 11.13
C VAL A 96 -5.56 -8.08 12.64
N ILE A 97 -6.56 -7.32 13.13
CA ILE A 97 -6.89 -7.26 14.55
C ILE A 97 -7.46 -8.60 15.04
N ASN A 98 -8.34 -9.23 14.26
CA ASN A 98 -8.87 -10.54 14.53
C ASN A 98 -7.76 -11.59 14.64
N ALA A 99 -6.77 -11.53 13.75
CA ALA A 99 -5.62 -12.44 13.79
C ALA A 99 -4.77 -12.22 15.04
N LEU A 100 -4.57 -10.97 15.45
CA LEU A 100 -3.87 -10.64 16.69
C LEU A 100 -4.58 -11.22 17.91
N ILE A 101 -5.90 -11.00 18.02
CA ILE A 101 -6.71 -11.50 19.13
C ILE A 101 -6.68 -13.02 19.19
N MET A 102 -6.93 -13.68 18.05
CA MET A 102 -6.89 -15.15 18.00
C MET A 102 -5.52 -15.71 18.32
N ALA A 103 -4.43 -15.08 17.85
CA ALA A 103 -3.09 -15.53 18.16
C ALA A 103 -2.79 -15.42 19.66
N MET A 104 -3.27 -14.36 20.34
CA MET A 104 -3.14 -14.22 21.80
C MET A 104 -3.92 -15.30 22.55
N VAL A 105 -5.18 -15.55 22.16
CA VAL A 105 -6.04 -16.56 22.80
C VAL A 105 -5.46 -17.97 22.60
N GLU A 106 -5.05 -18.30 21.37
CA GLU A 106 -4.46 -19.60 21.06
C GLU A 106 -3.14 -19.82 21.81
N TYR A 107 -2.31 -18.78 21.91
CA TYR A 107 -1.08 -18.84 22.70
C TYR A 107 -1.37 -19.11 24.18
N ALA A 108 -2.36 -18.42 24.76
CA ALA A 108 -2.72 -18.58 26.17
C ALA A 108 -3.29 -19.97 26.49
N ASN A 109 -3.98 -20.61 25.53
CA ASN A 109 -4.62 -21.91 25.72
C ASN A 109 -3.70 -23.12 25.48
N ARG A 110 -2.49 -22.93 24.95
CA ARG A 110 -1.55 -24.03 24.66
C ARG A 110 -0.50 -24.21 25.75
N SER A 111 -0.22 -25.46 26.10
CA SER A 111 0.87 -25.84 27.01
C SER A 111 2.26 -25.74 26.35
N THR A 112 2.33 -25.70 25.01
CA THR A 112 3.57 -25.52 24.24
C THR A 112 3.36 -24.55 23.07
N PRO A 113 4.25 -23.57 22.85
CA PRO A 113 4.16 -22.68 21.69
C PRO A 113 4.46 -23.46 20.40
N SER A 114 3.52 -23.55 19.45
CA SER A 114 3.81 -24.19 18.16
C SER A 114 4.29 -23.22 17.10
N GLU A 115 3.76 -22.00 17.04
CA GLU A 115 4.10 -21.01 16.01
C GLU A 115 4.26 -19.62 16.62
N ILE A 116 5.39 -18.96 16.34
CA ILE A 116 5.70 -17.61 16.83
C ILE A 116 5.31 -16.56 15.78
N ILE A 117 5.30 -16.91 14.48
CA ILE A 117 5.12 -15.95 13.39
C ILE A 117 3.87 -16.28 12.57
N TYR A 118 3.01 -15.29 12.40
CA TYR A 118 1.80 -15.37 11.56
C TYR A 118 1.86 -14.29 10.47
N HIS A 119 1.87 -14.71 9.20
CA HIS A 119 1.72 -13.79 8.07
C HIS A 119 0.24 -13.58 7.78
N VAL A 120 -0.19 -12.32 7.83
CA VAL A 120 -1.60 -11.96 7.63
C VAL A 120 -1.69 -11.21 6.31
N GLY A 121 -1.97 -11.96 5.25
CA GLY A 121 -2.02 -11.48 3.89
C GLY A 121 -2.95 -12.32 3.03
N SER A 122 -3.16 -11.89 1.79
CA SER A 122 -4.09 -12.53 0.86
C SER A 122 -3.41 -13.09 -0.39
N SER A 123 -2.14 -12.72 -0.64
CA SER A 123 -1.47 -12.98 -1.91
C SER A 123 -1.45 -14.44 -2.36
N LEU A 124 -1.36 -15.41 -1.45
CA LEU A 124 -1.36 -16.84 -1.79
C LEU A 124 -2.77 -17.38 -2.05
N ARG A 125 -3.68 -17.22 -1.07
CA ARG A 125 -5.01 -17.87 -1.09
C ARG A 125 -6.10 -17.05 -1.77
N ASN A 126 -5.98 -15.72 -1.84
CA ASN A 126 -6.93 -14.84 -2.53
C ASN A 126 -6.23 -13.65 -3.23
N PRO A 127 -5.48 -13.90 -4.32
CA PRO A 127 -4.63 -12.89 -4.95
C PRO A 127 -5.41 -11.72 -5.58
N PHE A 128 -5.09 -10.50 -5.17
CA PHE A 128 -5.59 -9.26 -5.78
C PHE A 128 -4.56 -8.65 -6.72
N LYS A 129 -4.81 -8.59 -8.03
CA LYS A 129 -3.82 -8.07 -9.00
C LYS A 129 -3.92 -6.55 -9.14
N PHE A 130 -2.81 -5.92 -9.49
CA PHE A 130 -2.79 -4.47 -9.75
C PHE A 130 -3.72 -4.08 -10.90
N SER A 131 -3.91 -4.96 -11.91
CA SER A 131 -4.90 -4.74 -12.97
C SER A 131 -6.33 -4.63 -12.43
N ASN A 132 -6.70 -5.45 -11.44
CA ASN A 132 -8.02 -5.37 -10.80
C ASN A 132 -8.15 -4.04 -10.05
N PHE A 133 -7.13 -3.67 -9.26
CA PHE A 133 -7.10 -2.39 -8.58
C PHE A 133 -7.28 -1.22 -9.56
N GLN A 134 -6.51 -1.21 -10.65
CA GLN A 134 -6.57 -0.16 -11.68
C GLN A 134 -7.95 -0.05 -12.33
N GLU A 135 -8.61 -1.17 -12.59
CA GLU A 135 -9.96 -1.20 -13.14
C GLU A 135 -10.99 -0.65 -12.14
N LEU A 136 -10.95 -1.14 -10.89
CA LEU A 136 -11.90 -0.77 -9.85
C LEU A 136 -11.77 0.71 -9.45
N ILE A 137 -10.55 1.25 -9.29
CA ILE A 137 -10.37 2.70 -9.02
C ILE A 137 -10.92 3.55 -10.16
N HIS A 138 -10.72 3.12 -11.42
CA HIS A 138 -11.21 3.86 -12.58
C HIS A 138 -12.73 3.83 -12.64
N ARG A 139 -13.35 2.65 -12.51
CA ARG A 139 -14.81 2.49 -12.48
C ARG A 139 -15.43 3.34 -11.36
N TYR A 140 -14.91 3.23 -10.13
CA TYR A 140 -15.44 3.96 -8.99
C TYR A 140 -15.37 5.48 -9.17
N PHE A 141 -14.20 6.05 -9.50
CA PHE A 141 -14.03 7.51 -9.57
C PHE A 141 -14.53 8.14 -10.87
N VAL A 142 -14.85 7.35 -11.90
CA VAL A 142 -15.65 7.84 -13.04
C VAL A 142 -17.11 7.98 -12.65
N GLN A 143 -17.66 7.04 -11.88
CA GLN A 143 -19.05 7.09 -11.39
C GLN A 143 -19.23 8.09 -10.25
N ASN A 144 -18.23 8.22 -9.38
CA ASN A 144 -18.23 9.06 -8.19
C ASN A 144 -17.04 10.04 -8.23
N PRO A 145 -17.04 11.01 -9.15
CA PRO A 145 -15.93 11.95 -9.26
C PRO A 145 -15.83 12.83 -8.02
N LEU A 146 -14.59 13.06 -7.55
CA LEU A 146 -14.34 14.06 -6.52
C LEU A 146 -14.66 15.46 -7.07
N ILE A 147 -15.07 16.36 -6.18
CA ILE A 147 -15.33 17.75 -6.52
C ILE A 147 -14.07 18.59 -6.26
N ASP A 148 -13.67 19.41 -7.23
CA ASP A 148 -12.56 20.34 -7.07
C ASP A 148 -12.96 21.60 -6.28
N LYS A 149 -12.02 22.53 -6.12
CA LYS A 149 -12.24 23.78 -5.38
C LYS A 149 -13.26 24.70 -6.02
N ASP A 150 -13.51 24.53 -7.32
CA ASP A 150 -14.43 25.35 -8.11
C ASP A 150 -15.81 24.68 -8.23
N GLY A 151 -16.06 23.60 -7.48
CA GLY A 151 -17.31 22.86 -7.51
C GLY A 151 -17.47 21.94 -8.73
N LYS A 152 -16.39 21.71 -9.50
CA LYS A 152 -16.46 20.90 -10.73
C LYS A 152 -16.01 19.45 -10.48
N PRO A 153 -16.67 18.46 -11.13
CA PRO A 153 -16.21 17.08 -11.09
C PRO A 153 -14.82 16.91 -11.69
N ILE A 154 -13.91 16.29 -10.94
CA ILE A 154 -12.57 15.92 -11.41
C ILE A 154 -12.70 14.76 -12.39
N LYS A 155 -12.35 14.99 -13.65
CA LYS A 155 -12.34 13.95 -14.68
C LYS A 155 -11.05 13.12 -14.58
N VAL A 156 -11.20 11.86 -14.24
CA VAL A 156 -10.11 10.88 -14.25
C VAL A 156 -10.09 10.11 -15.57
N GLY A 157 -8.90 9.69 -16.02
CA GLY A 157 -8.72 8.84 -17.19
C GLY A 157 -8.10 7.50 -16.81
N LYS A 158 -7.94 6.58 -17.77
CA LYS A 158 -7.26 5.30 -17.51
C LYS A 158 -5.81 5.54 -17.06
N LEU A 159 -5.41 4.92 -15.95
CA LEU A 159 -4.04 4.97 -15.45
C LEU A 159 -3.10 4.22 -16.41
N THR A 160 -2.00 4.84 -16.81
CA THR A 160 -0.97 4.16 -17.62
C THR A 160 0.03 3.46 -16.70
N ALA A 161 0.07 2.13 -16.75
CA ALA A 161 0.97 1.32 -15.95
C ALA A 161 2.22 0.90 -16.74
N PHE A 162 3.39 0.90 -16.10
CA PHE A 162 4.66 0.54 -16.70
C PHE A 162 5.27 -0.68 -16.00
N SER A 163 5.59 -1.73 -16.76
CA SER A 163 6.09 -3.00 -16.23
C SER A 163 7.56 -2.97 -15.80
N SER A 164 8.25 -1.84 -15.97
CA SER A 164 9.63 -1.63 -15.50
C SER A 164 9.90 -0.16 -15.18
N MET A 165 10.83 0.12 -14.25
CA MET A 165 11.28 1.49 -14.00
C MET A 165 11.97 2.13 -15.21
N ALA A 166 12.64 1.34 -16.05
CA ALA A 166 13.27 1.86 -17.27
C ALA A 166 12.23 2.45 -18.23
N SER A 167 11.15 1.72 -18.51
CA SER A 167 10.07 2.20 -19.39
C SER A 167 9.35 3.41 -18.78
N PHE A 168 9.10 3.41 -17.48
CA PHE A 168 8.54 4.56 -16.77
C PHE A 168 9.45 5.79 -16.85
N ARG A 169 10.76 5.65 -16.63
CA ARG A 169 11.74 6.75 -16.75
C ARG A 169 11.78 7.35 -18.15
N ILE A 170 11.76 6.51 -19.19
CA ILE A 170 11.70 6.96 -20.59
C ILE A 170 10.41 7.76 -20.83
N TYR A 171 9.26 7.24 -20.42
CA TYR A 171 7.99 7.95 -20.53
C TYR A 171 8.02 9.30 -19.81
N MET A 172 8.50 9.33 -18.57
CA MET A 172 8.58 10.57 -17.78
C MET A 172 9.53 11.59 -18.42
N ALA A 173 10.66 11.12 -18.98
CA ALA A 173 11.61 11.96 -19.69
C ALA A 173 10.99 12.61 -20.93
N ILE A 174 10.35 11.82 -21.78
CA ILE A 174 9.74 12.29 -23.03
C ILE A 174 8.55 13.21 -22.73
N ARG A 175 7.65 12.78 -21.85
CA ARG A 175 6.36 13.47 -21.64
C ARG A 175 6.47 14.75 -20.80
N TYR A 176 7.43 14.79 -19.87
CA TYR A 176 7.53 15.87 -18.87
C TYR A 176 8.91 16.53 -18.86
N SER A 177 10.01 15.78 -18.76
CA SER A 177 11.34 16.38 -18.56
C SER A 177 11.82 17.18 -19.77
N LEU A 178 11.62 16.67 -20.99
CA LEU A 178 12.00 17.40 -22.22
C LEU A 178 11.20 18.69 -22.38
N ALA A 179 9.88 18.63 -22.21
CA ALA A 179 9.01 19.79 -22.26
C ALA A 179 9.38 20.83 -21.19
N LEU A 180 9.72 20.38 -19.98
CA LEU A 180 10.14 21.26 -18.90
C LEU A 180 11.50 21.93 -19.16
N LYS A 181 12.46 21.21 -19.76
CA LYS A 181 13.76 21.77 -20.19
C LYS A 181 13.58 22.82 -21.29
N ALA A 182 12.72 22.55 -22.28
CA ALA A 182 12.40 23.52 -23.32
C ALA A 182 11.74 24.77 -22.74
N PHE A 183 10.82 24.59 -21.78
CA PHE A 183 10.20 25.68 -21.05
C PHE A 183 11.23 26.51 -20.26
N HIS A 184 12.21 25.86 -19.61
CA HIS A 184 13.29 26.56 -18.92
C HIS A 184 14.12 27.45 -19.86
N LEU A 185 14.49 26.91 -21.03
CA LEU A 185 15.24 27.65 -22.04
C LEU A 185 14.47 28.88 -22.53
N ALA A 186 13.17 28.73 -22.78
CA ALA A 186 12.30 29.83 -23.22
C ALA A 186 12.11 30.92 -22.14
N ILE A 187 12.14 30.57 -20.85
CA ILE A 187 12.07 31.57 -19.78
C ILE A 187 13.33 32.44 -19.76
N ASN A 188 14.50 31.83 -19.96
CA ASN A 188 15.77 32.53 -19.92
C ASN A 188 15.96 33.51 -21.10
N THR A 189 15.17 33.37 -22.17
CA THR A 189 15.20 34.26 -23.34
C THR A 189 14.17 35.41 -23.30
N VAL A 190 13.22 35.41 -22.35
CA VAL A 190 12.11 36.39 -22.30
C VAL A 190 12.24 37.34 -21.09
N LEU A 191 11.89 38.62 -21.27
CA LEU A 191 12.03 39.70 -20.26
C LEU A 191 11.11 39.56 -19.02
N PHE A 192 9.97 38.87 -19.10
CA PHE A 192 9.00 38.71 -18.00
C PHE A 192 9.30 37.51 -17.08
N GLN A 193 10.51 37.44 -16.53
CA GLN A 193 11.09 36.22 -15.97
C GLN A 193 10.44 35.68 -14.69
N LYS A 194 9.94 36.53 -13.78
CA LYS A 194 9.64 36.12 -12.39
C LYS A 194 8.50 35.09 -12.28
N SER A 195 7.33 35.38 -12.83
CA SER A 195 6.16 34.47 -12.73
C SER A 195 6.38 33.13 -13.43
N TYR A 196 7.05 33.12 -14.58
CA TYR A 196 7.35 31.87 -15.29
C TYR A 196 8.43 31.04 -14.59
N LYS A 197 9.43 31.69 -13.97
CA LYS A 197 10.44 31.02 -13.17
C LYS A 197 9.83 30.32 -11.96
N ASP A 198 8.90 30.95 -11.25
CA ASP A 198 8.20 30.34 -10.12
C ASP A 198 7.37 29.12 -10.56
N LYS A 199 6.66 29.23 -11.69
CA LYS A 199 5.93 28.10 -12.30
C LYS A 199 6.86 26.94 -12.68
N TYR A 200 8.01 27.24 -13.30
CA TYR A 200 9.02 26.23 -13.64
C TYR A 200 9.53 25.51 -12.40
N ILE A 201 9.94 26.25 -11.36
CA ILE A 201 10.44 25.68 -10.10
C ILE A 201 9.39 24.78 -9.46
N ALA A 202 8.12 25.20 -9.45
CA ALA A 202 7.02 24.39 -8.92
C ALA A 202 6.83 23.07 -9.69
N LEU A 203 6.87 23.11 -11.03
CA LEU A 203 6.76 21.93 -11.89
C LEU A 203 7.95 20.99 -11.74
N GLU A 204 9.17 21.53 -11.74
CA GLU A 204 10.40 20.76 -11.54
C GLU A 204 10.40 20.06 -10.18
N THR A 205 10.02 20.78 -9.12
CA THR A 205 9.90 20.22 -7.77
C THR A 205 8.88 19.10 -7.73
N LYS A 206 7.71 19.28 -8.38
CA LYS A 206 6.67 18.25 -8.46
C LYS A 206 7.16 17.00 -9.20
N LEU A 207 7.87 17.18 -10.31
CA LEU A 207 8.46 16.08 -11.08
C LEU A 207 9.51 15.33 -10.26
N LYS A 208 10.46 16.03 -9.63
CA LYS A 208 11.49 15.45 -8.75
C LYS A 208 10.87 14.67 -7.59
N ARG A 209 9.84 15.22 -6.93
CA ARG A 209 9.09 14.53 -5.87
C ARG A 209 8.41 13.25 -6.38
N GLY A 210 7.77 13.30 -7.54
CA GLY A 210 7.14 12.13 -8.16
C GLY A 210 8.15 11.02 -8.49
N MET A 211 9.28 11.38 -9.10
CA MET A 211 10.36 10.43 -9.40
C MET A 211 10.95 9.81 -8.13
N ARG A 212 11.19 10.61 -7.09
CA ARG A 212 11.70 10.12 -5.81
C ARG A 212 10.74 9.12 -5.14
N LEU A 213 9.43 9.36 -5.21
CA LEU A 213 8.43 8.41 -4.71
C LEU A 213 8.45 7.11 -5.53
N ALA A 214 8.52 7.21 -6.86
CA ALA A 214 8.61 6.04 -7.73
C ALA A 214 9.84 5.17 -7.40
N GLU A 215 11.00 5.79 -7.17
CA GLU A 215 12.24 5.10 -6.79
C GLU A 215 12.20 4.52 -5.38
N LEU A 216 11.54 5.22 -4.44
CA LEU A 216 11.35 4.72 -3.08
C LEU A 216 10.50 3.45 -3.05
N TYR A 217 9.46 3.40 -3.90
CA TYR A 217 8.51 2.29 -3.94
C TYR A 217 8.83 1.22 -4.99
N GLU A 218 9.80 1.45 -5.88
CA GLU A 218 10.29 0.50 -6.89
C GLU A 218 10.40 -0.96 -6.39
N PRO A 219 11.09 -1.26 -5.27
CA PRO A 219 11.24 -2.64 -4.81
C PRO A 219 9.92 -3.31 -4.41
N TYR A 220 8.86 -2.54 -4.15
CA TYR A 220 7.55 -3.06 -3.75
C TYR A 220 6.61 -3.22 -4.95
N VAL A 221 6.54 -2.22 -5.82
CA VAL A 221 5.64 -2.21 -6.99
C VAL A 221 6.06 -3.21 -8.10
N PHE A 222 7.30 -3.70 -8.04
CA PHE A 222 7.82 -4.77 -8.89
C PHE A 222 8.13 -6.06 -8.13
N PHE A 223 7.75 -6.16 -6.85
CA PHE A 223 7.91 -7.38 -6.07
C PHE A 223 7.03 -8.50 -6.64
N LYS A 224 7.62 -9.66 -6.91
CA LYS A 224 6.92 -10.82 -7.49
C LYS A 224 6.59 -11.90 -6.47
N GLY A 225 7.09 -11.77 -5.24
CA GLY A 225 6.90 -12.78 -4.21
C GLY A 225 5.44 -12.85 -3.77
N ILE A 226 5.05 -14.06 -3.40
CA ILE A 226 3.77 -14.38 -2.79
C ILE A 226 4.07 -14.88 -1.38
N PHE A 227 3.33 -14.39 -0.40
CA PHE A 227 3.55 -14.73 1.00
C PHE A 227 2.62 -15.85 1.43
N ASP A 228 3.22 -16.90 2.00
CA ASP A 228 2.50 -18.02 2.57
C ASP A 228 1.89 -17.65 3.93
N ASP A 229 0.59 -17.92 4.08
CA ASP A 229 -0.21 -17.66 5.27
C ASP A 229 -0.64 -18.96 6.00
N ALA A 230 0.01 -20.09 5.73
CA ALA A 230 -0.32 -21.40 6.33
C ALA A 230 -0.41 -21.37 7.87
N ASN A 231 0.45 -20.61 8.55
CA ASN A 231 0.37 -20.48 10.01
C ASN A 231 -0.90 -19.75 10.46
N SER A 232 -1.35 -18.74 9.72
CA SER A 232 -2.60 -18.01 9.99
C SER A 232 -3.83 -18.86 9.68
N GLU A 233 -3.75 -19.70 8.64
CA GLU A 233 -4.79 -20.69 8.36
C GLU A 233 -4.92 -21.72 9.49
N LYS A 234 -3.79 -22.29 9.94
CA LYS A 234 -3.77 -23.19 11.11
C LYS A 234 -4.35 -22.51 12.35
N LEU A 235 -4.04 -21.23 12.57
CA LEU A 235 -4.57 -20.44 13.68
C LEU A 235 -6.09 -20.33 13.61
N GLN A 236 -6.66 -19.96 12.46
CA GLN A 236 -8.11 -19.91 12.27
C GLN A 236 -8.77 -21.26 12.57
N ILE A 237 -8.21 -22.36 12.05
CA ILE A 237 -8.74 -23.71 12.27
C ILE A 237 -8.70 -24.08 13.76
N ALA A 238 -7.60 -23.77 14.45
CA ALA A 238 -7.45 -24.07 15.86
C ALA A 238 -8.41 -23.22 16.72
N ALA A 239 -8.45 -21.91 16.49
CA ALA A 239 -9.34 -20.99 17.21
C ALA A 239 -10.81 -21.37 17.05
N THR A 240 -11.22 -21.79 15.85
CA THR A 240 -12.61 -22.22 15.55
C THR A 240 -13.01 -23.49 16.31
N LYS A 241 -12.05 -24.37 16.62
CA LYS A 241 -12.31 -25.58 17.42
C LYS A 241 -12.40 -25.29 18.92
N THR A 242 -11.61 -24.32 19.39
CA THR A 242 -11.44 -24.04 20.82
C THR A 242 -12.43 -23.00 21.35
N CYS A 243 -12.83 -22.03 20.53
CA CYS A 243 -13.69 -20.91 20.94
C CYS A 243 -14.92 -20.79 20.03
N ARG A 244 -16.13 -20.88 20.61
CA ARG A 244 -17.39 -20.71 19.87
C ARG A 244 -17.51 -19.32 19.20
N GLU A 245 -16.89 -18.31 19.79
CA GLU A 245 -16.88 -16.93 19.28
C GLU A 245 -15.84 -16.70 18.19
N ALA A 246 -14.94 -17.65 17.91
CA ALA A 246 -13.92 -17.50 16.86
C ALA A 246 -14.52 -17.30 15.46
N HIS A 247 -15.77 -17.72 15.24
CA HIS A 247 -16.51 -17.41 14.01
C HIS A 247 -16.77 -15.91 13.82
N ALA A 248 -16.78 -15.11 14.89
CA ALA A 248 -16.86 -13.65 14.81
C ALA A 248 -15.52 -13.03 14.37
N PHE A 249 -14.40 -13.67 14.69
CA PHE A 249 -13.05 -13.21 14.36
C PHE A 249 -12.55 -13.80 13.04
N ASN A 250 -13.23 -13.52 11.93
CA ASN A 250 -12.82 -14.01 10.62
C ASN A 250 -11.46 -13.42 10.21
N ILE A 251 -10.49 -14.28 9.87
CA ILE A 251 -9.19 -13.89 9.27
C ILE A 251 -8.92 -14.57 7.94
N ASP A 252 -9.90 -15.29 7.39
CA ASP A 252 -9.77 -15.99 6.13
C ASP A 252 -9.84 -14.99 4.95
N PRO A 253 -8.72 -14.73 4.25
CA PRO A 253 -8.72 -13.82 3.12
C PRO A 253 -9.57 -14.33 1.95
N THR A 254 -9.86 -15.64 1.84
CA THR A 254 -10.70 -16.19 0.75
C THR A 254 -12.16 -15.74 0.85
N SER A 255 -12.59 -15.28 2.03
CA SER A 255 -13.91 -14.70 2.24
C SER A 255 -14.09 -13.30 1.64
N ILE A 256 -13.00 -12.66 1.19
CA ILE A 256 -13.04 -11.30 0.63
C ILE A 256 -13.48 -11.35 -0.83
N ASN A 257 -14.65 -10.78 -1.13
CA ASN A 257 -14.99 -10.39 -2.48
C ASN A 257 -14.30 -9.06 -2.81
N TRP A 258 -13.18 -9.10 -3.54
CA TRP A 258 -12.39 -7.90 -3.84
C TRP A 258 -13.14 -6.79 -4.55
N GLU A 259 -14.04 -7.11 -5.48
CA GLU A 259 -14.81 -6.10 -6.20
C GLU A 259 -15.79 -5.39 -5.26
N ALA A 260 -16.63 -6.15 -4.55
CA ALA A 260 -17.58 -5.59 -3.59
C ALA A 260 -16.87 -4.83 -2.47
N TYR A 261 -15.81 -5.41 -1.91
CA TYR A 261 -15.02 -4.76 -0.86
C TYR A 261 -14.46 -3.41 -1.33
N MET A 262 -13.83 -3.35 -2.51
CA MET A 262 -13.21 -2.12 -2.98
C MET A 262 -14.24 -1.06 -3.37
N MET A 263 -15.31 -1.46 -4.08
CA MET A 263 -16.34 -0.57 -4.61
C MET A 263 -17.29 -0.05 -3.52
N ASP A 264 -17.68 -0.91 -2.58
CA ASP A 264 -18.78 -0.63 -1.65
C ASP A 264 -18.28 -0.23 -0.25
N ALA A 265 -17.06 -0.61 0.12
CA ALA A 265 -16.49 -0.29 1.43
C ALA A 265 -15.23 0.59 1.34
N HIS A 266 -14.17 0.13 0.67
CA HIS A 266 -12.87 0.78 0.75
C HIS A 266 -12.80 2.15 0.08
N PHE A 267 -13.21 2.29 -1.19
CA PHE A 267 -13.18 3.60 -1.86
C PHE A 267 -14.19 4.60 -1.27
N PRO A 268 -15.45 4.21 -0.94
CA PRO A 268 -16.35 5.07 -0.17
C PRO A 268 -15.76 5.50 1.16
N GLY A 269 -15.15 4.56 1.88
CA GLY A 269 -14.44 4.79 3.13
C GLY A 269 -13.32 5.82 3.00
N LEU A 270 -12.48 5.69 1.98
CA LEU A 270 -11.43 6.66 1.65
C LEU A 270 -11.99 8.06 1.41
N VAL A 271 -13.08 8.17 0.64
CA VAL A 271 -13.73 9.47 0.38
C VAL A 271 -14.27 10.07 1.68
N LYS A 272 -14.99 9.28 2.47
CA LYS A 272 -15.70 9.72 3.67
C LYS A 272 -14.77 10.07 4.83
N HIS A 273 -13.74 9.26 5.08
CA HIS A 273 -12.93 9.35 6.30
C HIS A 273 -11.60 10.09 6.08
N VAL A 274 -11.07 10.09 4.85
CA VAL A 274 -9.70 10.59 4.58
C VAL A 274 -9.69 11.85 3.72
N LEU A 275 -10.59 11.95 2.74
CA LEU A 275 -10.58 13.00 1.72
C LEU A 275 -11.42 14.25 2.05
N LYS A 276 -11.54 14.58 3.34
CA LYS A 276 -12.20 15.82 3.80
C LYS A 276 -11.63 17.08 3.14
#